data_AF-A0A0R3WTB5-F1
#
_entry.id   AF-A0A0R3WTB5-F1
#
_cell.length_a   1.000
_cell.length_b   1.000
_cell.length_c   1.000
_cell.angle_alpha   90.00
_cell.angle_beta   90.00
_cell.angle_gamma   90.00
#
_symmetry.space_group_name_H-M   'P 1'
#
loop_
_entity.id
_entity.type
_entity.pdbx_description
1 polymer ?
#
loop_
_entity_poly.entity_id
_entity_poly.type
_entity_poly.pdbx_seq_one_letter_code
_entity_poly.pdbx_strand_id
1 'polypeptide(L)'
;MQALEDYKISPVTGCLLRQPTTPPPSLLPFKRLLEHSDELLNADKLRESIEKLPALDMAQLKSHEEKRLAHKILAFLAAQYVWQKCDSDPAEILPAVIAMPLIEVSIELGCQPLLGHVDLVLSNSFPEKTQLLQRQ
;
A
#
# COMPACT_ATOMS: atom_id res chain seq x y z
N MET A 1 -16.96 -27.69 -7.66
CA MET A 1 -15.93 -27.12 -6.77
C MET A 1 -15.30 -25.97 -7.53
N GLN A 2 -15.23 -24.77 -6.95
CA GLN A 2 -14.60 -23.60 -7.61
C GLN A 2 -13.09 -23.77 -7.69
N ALA A 3 -12.44 -23.07 -8.62
CA ALA A 3 -11.00 -23.08 -8.79
C ALA A 3 -10.34 -22.17 -7.72
N LEU A 4 -9.08 -22.42 -7.37
CA LEU A 4 -8.37 -21.57 -6.38
C LEU A 4 -8.24 -20.12 -6.87
N GLU A 5 -8.16 -19.96 -8.18
CA GLU A 5 -8.06 -18.69 -8.88
C GLU A 5 -9.31 -17.82 -8.68
N ASP A 6 -10.48 -18.44 -8.50
CA ASP A 6 -11.74 -17.75 -8.21
C ASP A 6 -11.66 -17.03 -6.84
N TYR A 7 -10.87 -17.59 -5.91
CA TYR A 7 -10.59 -17.02 -4.59
C TYR A 7 -9.30 -16.18 -4.55
N LYS A 8 -8.65 -15.96 -5.71
CA LYS A 8 -7.34 -15.29 -5.81
C LYS A 8 -6.24 -15.98 -5.01
N ILE A 9 -6.34 -17.31 -4.84
CA ILE A 9 -5.34 -18.12 -4.14
C ILE A 9 -4.42 -18.76 -5.17
N SER A 10 -3.11 -18.55 -5.04
CA SER A 10 -2.12 -19.22 -5.87
C SER A 10 -1.94 -20.67 -5.44
N PRO A 11 -1.90 -21.64 -6.38
CA PRO A 11 -1.60 -23.03 -6.05
C PRO A 11 -0.15 -23.24 -5.57
N VAL A 12 0.74 -22.26 -5.75
CA VAL A 12 2.16 -22.38 -5.42
C VAL A 12 2.57 -21.47 -4.26
N THR A 13 1.96 -20.29 -4.12
CA THR A 13 2.29 -19.35 -3.02
C THR A 13 1.12 -19.05 -2.08
N GLY A 14 0.00 -19.78 -2.21
CA GLY A 14 -1.19 -19.55 -1.40
C GLY A 14 -1.72 -18.12 -1.58
N CYS A 15 -2.00 -17.45 -0.46
CA CYS A 15 -2.57 -16.09 -0.45
C CYS A 15 -1.56 -14.97 -0.74
N LEU A 16 -0.28 -15.27 -1.00
CA LEU A 16 0.68 -14.24 -1.39
C LEU A 16 0.32 -13.70 -2.77
N LEU A 17 0.13 -12.38 -2.84
CA LEU A 17 -0.09 -11.68 -4.10
C LEU A 17 1.21 -11.70 -4.89
N ARG A 18 1.18 -12.40 -6.03
CA ARG A 18 2.37 -12.68 -6.83
C ARG A 18 2.58 -11.58 -7.86
N GLN A 19 3.84 -11.16 -7.99
CA GLN A 19 4.43 -10.22 -8.96
C GLN A 19 4.37 -8.72 -8.59
N PRO A 20 5.46 -7.97 -8.84
CA PRO A 20 5.44 -6.52 -8.73
C PRO A 20 4.56 -5.94 -9.84
N THR A 21 3.44 -5.32 -9.45
CA THR A 21 2.65 -4.50 -10.35
C THR A 21 3.41 -3.21 -10.62
N THR A 22 3.59 -2.87 -11.90
CA THR A 22 4.05 -1.52 -12.27
C THR A 22 3.03 -0.52 -11.74
N PRO A 23 3.42 0.41 -10.84
CA PRO A 23 2.48 1.37 -10.29
C PRO A 23 1.93 2.28 -11.41
N PRO A 24 0.62 2.56 -11.42
CA PRO A 24 0.05 3.51 -12.36
C PRO A 24 0.66 4.90 -12.14
N PRO A 25 0.75 5.75 -13.17
CA PRO A 25 1.40 7.06 -13.09
C PRO A 25 0.89 7.94 -11.93
N SER A 26 -0.41 7.94 -11.66
CA SER A 26 -1.02 8.69 -10.56
C SER A 26 -0.54 8.25 -9.17
N LEU A 27 -0.12 6.99 -9.01
CA LEU A 27 0.35 6.42 -7.75
C LEU A 27 1.85 6.63 -7.51
N LEU A 28 2.61 7.00 -8.54
CA LEU A 28 4.07 7.21 -8.44
C LEU A 28 4.50 8.23 -7.37
N PRO A 29 3.84 9.39 -7.19
CA PRO A 29 4.20 10.34 -6.14
C PRO A 29 4.08 9.74 -4.73
N PHE A 30 3.00 8.99 -4.48
CA PHE A 30 2.73 8.31 -3.21
C PHE A 30 3.77 7.22 -2.95
N LYS A 31 4.05 6.40 -3.97
CA LYS A 31 5.09 5.37 -3.89
C LYS A 31 6.45 5.96 -3.56
N ARG A 32 6.86 7.04 -4.27
CA ARG A 32 8.14 7.70 -4.01
C ARG A 32 8.21 8.28 -2.61
N LEU A 33 7.14 8.88 -2.11
CA LEU A 33 7.10 9.40 -0.74
C LEU A 33 7.28 8.26 0.27
N LEU A 34 6.59 7.13 0.07
CA LEU A 34 6.75 5.95 0.94
C LEU A 34 8.18 5.38 0.90
N GLU A 35 8.82 5.35 -0.27
CA GLU A 35 10.21 4.89 -0.42
C GLU A 35 11.24 5.76 0.31
N HIS A 36 10.93 7.05 0.55
CA HIS A 36 11.78 7.97 1.31
C HIS A 36 11.19 8.31 2.68
N SER A 37 10.20 7.55 3.15
CA SER A 37 9.45 7.88 4.36
C SER A 37 10.31 7.87 5.62
N ASP A 38 11.32 6.99 5.70
CA ASP A 38 12.25 6.94 6.83
C ASP A 38 13.03 8.26 6.99
N GLU A 39 13.52 8.83 5.89
CA GLU A 39 14.22 10.13 5.90
C GLU A 39 13.28 11.26 6.32
N LEU A 40 12.05 11.24 5.83
CA LEU A 40 11.02 12.24 6.14
C LEU A 40 10.54 12.16 7.60
N LEU A 41 10.40 10.95 8.15
CA LEU A 41 10.07 10.71 9.55
C LEU A 41 11.17 11.24 10.47
N ASN A 42 12.44 10.90 10.16
CA ASN A 42 13.60 11.38 10.91
C ASN A 42 13.75 12.91 10.86
N ALA A 43 13.37 13.52 9.74
CA ALA A 43 13.40 14.97 9.55
C ALA A 43 12.13 15.69 10.03
N ASP A 44 11.14 14.96 10.56
CA ASP A 44 9.84 15.48 10.99
C ASP A 44 9.01 16.15 9.89
N LYS A 45 9.21 15.74 8.63
CA LYS A 45 8.62 16.34 7.43
C LYS A 45 7.58 15.48 6.73
N LEU A 46 7.26 14.31 7.26
CA LEU A 46 6.36 13.37 6.58
C LEU A 46 4.95 13.94 6.40
N ARG A 47 4.31 14.46 7.46
CA ARG A 47 2.97 15.09 7.42
C ARG A 47 2.91 16.21 6.36
N GLU A 48 3.86 17.15 6.41
CA GLU A 48 3.96 18.24 5.43
C GLU A 48 4.11 17.72 3.99
N SER A 49 4.90 16.67 3.79
CA SER A 49 5.12 16.08 2.46
C SER A 49 3.86 15.36 1.95
N ILE A 50 3.12 14.69 2.82
CA ILE A 50 1.86 14.02 2.48
C ILE A 50 0.80 15.04 2.06
N GLU A 51 0.68 16.16 2.76
CA GLU A 51 -0.30 17.21 2.45
C GLU A 51 -0.03 17.88 1.09
N LYS A 52 1.20 17.82 0.60
CA LYS A 52 1.63 18.34 -0.72
C LYS A 52 1.46 17.33 -1.86
N LEU A 53 1.00 16.12 -1.59
CA LEU A 53 0.77 15.13 -2.64
C LEU A 53 -0.31 15.61 -3.62
N PRO A 54 -0.19 15.28 -4.92
CA PRO A 54 -1.27 15.53 -5.86
C PRO A 54 -2.47 14.62 -5.55
N ALA A 55 -3.66 15.01 -5.99
CA ALA A 55 -4.83 14.15 -5.92
C ALA A 55 -4.60 12.85 -6.72
N LEU A 56 -4.98 11.71 -6.14
CA LEU A 56 -4.87 10.41 -6.80
C LEU A 56 -6.01 10.25 -7.81
N ASP A 57 -5.66 10.06 -9.09
CA ASP A 57 -6.62 9.71 -10.13
C ASP A 57 -6.99 8.22 -10.02
N MET A 58 -8.13 7.95 -9.39
CA MET A 58 -8.67 6.62 -9.14
C MET A 58 -9.03 5.87 -10.42
N ALA A 59 -9.33 6.57 -11.52
CA ALA A 59 -9.64 5.94 -12.81
C ALA A 59 -8.43 5.19 -13.43
N GLN A 60 -7.22 5.44 -12.93
CA GLN A 60 -6.02 4.72 -13.34
C GLN A 60 -5.81 3.39 -12.60
N LEU A 61 -6.55 3.13 -11.52
CA LEU A 61 -6.48 1.87 -10.77
C LEU A 61 -7.45 0.85 -11.39
N LYS A 62 -7.00 0.09 -12.39
CA LYS A 62 -7.90 -0.74 -13.23
C LYS A 62 -7.99 -2.17 -12.72
N SER A 63 -6.85 -2.76 -12.38
CA SER A 63 -6.73 -4.16 -11.96
C SER A 63 -6.86 -4.31 -10.43
N HIS A 64 -7.18 -5.53 -9.99
CA HIS A 64 -7.19 -5.85 -8.56
C HIS A 64 -5.80 -5.67 -7.95
N GLU A 65 -4.75 -5.98 -8.70
CA GLU A 65 -3.35 -5.86 -8.28
C GLU A 65 -2.92 -4.39 -8.12
N GLU A 66 -3.30 -3.51 -9.05
CA GLU A 66 -3.08 -2.06 -8.93
C GLU A 66 -3.81 -1.48 -7.71
N LYS A 67 -5.05 -1.90 -7.48
CA LYS A 67 -5.85 -1.49 -6.31
C LYS A 67 -5.22 -1.98 -5.01
N ARG A 68 -4.74 -3.23 -4.97
CA ARG A 68 -4.01 -3.76 -3.81
C ARG A 68 -2.71 -3.00 -3.54
N LEU A 69 -1.96 -2.65 -4.59
CA LEU A 69 -0.76 -1.83 -4.44
C LEU A 69 -1.10 -0.43 -3.92
N ALA A 70 -2.16 0.20 -4.42
CA ALA A 70 -2.63 1.50 -3.95
C ALA A 70 -3.07 1.44 -2.48
N HIS A 71 -3.89 0.46 -2.10
CA HIS A 71 -4.31 0.25 -0.72
C HIS A 71 -3.10 0.11 0.21
N LYS A 72 -2.13 -0.75 -0.15
CA LYS A 72 -0.89 -0.91 0.62
C LYS A 72 -0.19 0.43 0.83
N ILE A 73 0.12 1.14 -0.26
CA ILE A 73 0.87 2.41 -0.17
C ILE A 73 0.11 3.43 0.69
N LEU A 74 -1.19 3.60 0.45
CA LEU A 74 -2.02 4.56 1.18
C LEU A 74 -2.15 4.20 2.65
N ALA A 75 -2.32 2.92 2.98
CA ALA A 75 -2.43 2.44 4.35
C ALA A 75 -1.12 2.59 5.13
N PHE A 76 0.04 2.34 4.50
CA PHE A 76 1.34 2.62 5.09
C PHE A 76 1.52 4.13 5.38
N LEU A 77 1.25 4.98 4.39
CA LEU A 77 1.34 6.44 4.56
C LEU A 77 0.37 6.96 5.62
N ALA A 78 -0.84 6.42 5.68
CA ALA A 78 -1.82 6.77 6.70
C ALA A 78 -1.31 6.43 8.11
N ALA A 79 -0.79 5.21 8.30
CA ALA A 79 -0.23 4.78 9.58
C ALA A 79 0.96 5.66 10.00
N GLN A 80 1.89 5.95 9.07
CA GLN A 80 3.02 6.81 9.36
C GLN A 80 2.60 8.27 9.63
N TYR A 81 1.56 8.80 8.96
CA TYR A 81 1.05 10.15 9.22
C TYR A 81 0.49 10.28 10.64
N VAL A 82 -0.36 9.34 11.04
CA VAL A 82 -0.95 9.30 12.40
C VAL A 82 0.18 9.24 13.43
N TRP A 83 1.10 8.30 13.27
CA TRP A 83 2.11 7.98 14.30
C TRP A 83 3.47 8.65 14.10
N GLN A 84 3.60 9.68 13.25
CA GLN A 84 4.89 10.37 13.02
C GLN A 84 5.56 10.80 14.34
N LYS A 85 4.77 11.24 15.32
CA LYS A 85 5.24 11.69 16.64
C LYS A 85 5.13 10.63 17.73
N CYS A 86 4.97 9.36 17.35
CA CYS A 86 4.66 8.26 18.25
C CYS A 86 3.49 8.63 19.17
N ASP A 87 3.59 8.31 20.46
CA ASP A 87 2.54 8.54 21.45
C ASP A 87 2.45 9.99 21.94
N SER A 88 3.36 10.87 21.50
CA SER A 88 3.40 12.26 21.98
C SER A 88 2.40 13.19 21.30
N ASP A 89 2.07 12.93 20.03
CA ASP A 89 1.12 13.72 19.24
C ASP A 89 0.56 12.88 18.07
N PRO A 90 -0.30 11.88 18.33
CA PRO A 90 -0.95 11.12 17.27
C PRO A 90 -1.94 12.01 16.50
N ALA A 91 -1.90 11.95 15.17
CA ALA A 91 -2.83 12.74 14.36
C ALA A 91 -4.24 12.13 14.41
N GLU A 92 -5.24 12.89 14.84
CA GLU A 92 -6.64 12.44 14.91
C GLU A 92 -7.38 12.59 13.58
N ILE A 93 -6.85 13.42 12.67
CA ILE A 93 -7.46 13.74 11.38
C ILE A 93 -6.46 13.42 10.28
N LEU A 94 -6.86 12.55 9.36
CA LEU A 94 -6.08 12.22 8.17
C LEU A 94 -6.41 13.22 7.03
N PRO A 95 -5.42 13.77 6.32
CA PRO A 95 -5.68 14.69 5.22
C PRO A 95 -6.42 13.98 4.07
N ALA A 96 -7.33 14.70 3.42
CA ALA A 96 -8.21 14.16 2.37
C ALA A 96 -7.44 13.49 1.21
N VAL A 97 -6.22 13.96 0.92
CA VAL A 97 -5.35 13.42 -0.13
C VAL A 97 -4.95 11.95 0.10
N ILE A 98 -4.99 11.46 1.34
CA ILE A 98 -4.85 10.04 1.67
C ILE A 98 -6.19 9.43 2.06
N ALA A 99 -6.99 10.13 2.88
CA ALA A 99 -8.20 9.56 3.48
C ALA A 99 -9.22 9.14 2.43
N MET A 100 -9.50 10.01 1.45
CA MET A 100 -10.49 9.75 0.41
C MET A 100 -10.10 8.55 -0.48
N PRO A 101 -8.91 8.53 -1.11
CA PRO A 101 -8.53 7.38 -1.95
C PRO A 101 -8.38 6.09 -1.16
N LEU A 102 -7.94 6.14 0.11
CA LEU A 102 -7.84 4.94 0.95
C LEU A 102 -9.24 4.35 1.22
N ILE A 103 -10.23 5.16 1.55
CA ILE A 103 -11.61 4.68 1.73
C ILE A 103 -12.15 4.08 0.43
N GLU A 104 -11.99 4.79 -0.68
CA GLU A 104 -12.53 4.38 -1.98
C GLU A 104 -11.94 3.03 -2.43
N VAL A 105 -10.61 2.87 -2.40
CA VAL A 105 -9.98 1.60 -2.77
C VAL A 105 -10.33 0.47 -1.80
N SER A 106 -10.54 0.78 -0.52
CA SER A 106 -10.93 -0.22 0.49
C SER A 106 -12.33 -0.76 0.26
N ILE A 107 -13.28 0.12 -0.14
CA ILE A 107 -14.64 -0.28 -0.50
C ILE A 107 -14.60 -1.21 -1.72
N GLU A 108 -13.83 -0.85 -2.77
CA GLU A 108 -13.72 -1.68 -3.96
C GLU A 108 -13.07 -3.05 -3.70
N LEU A 109 -12.13 -3.12 -2.76
CA LEU A 109 -11.44 -4.35 -2.37
C LEU A 109 -12.19 -5.15 -1.29
N GLY A 110 -13.27 -4.61 -0.73
CA GLY A 110 -14.02 -5.22 0.36
C GLY A 110 -13.21 -5.37 1.65
N CYS A 111 -12.33 -4.41 1.96
CA CYS A 111 -11.50 -4.41 3.17
C CYS A 111 -11.63 -3.12 3.98
N GLN A 112 -11.00 -3.10 5.16
CA GLN A 112 -10.98 -1.92 6.02
C GLN A 112 -9.90 -0.93 5.55
N PRO A 113 -10.15 0.39 5.64
CA PRO A 113 -9.19 1.43 5.25
C PRO A 113 -8.10 1.65 6.30
N LEU A 114 -7.36 0.59 6.59
CA LEU A 114 -6.27 0.57 7.57
C LEU A 114 -5.17 -0.37 7.13
N LEU A 115 -3.99 -0.21 7.71
CA LEU A 115 -2.85 -1.08 7.45
C LEU A 115 -3.12 -2.46 8.05
N GLY A 116 -3.32 -3.47 7.21
CA GLY A 116 -3.65 -4.82 7.61
C GLY A 116 -2.59 -5.86 7.26
N HIS A 117 -2.85 -7.11 7.65
CA HIS A 117 -2.00 -8.26 7.31
C HIS A 117 -1.82 -8.44 5.78
N VAL A 118 -2.85 -8.10 5.00
CA VAL A 118 -2.79 -8.15 3.54
C VAL A 118 -1.73 -7.19 2.97
N ASP A 119 -1.56 -6.03 3.61
CA ASP A 119 -0.62 -4.99 3.19
C ASP A 119 0.79 -5.26 3.71
N LEU A 120 0.91 -5.63 4.98
CA LEU A 120 2.19 -5.83 5.67
C LEU A 120 2.93 -7.10 5.23
N VAL A 121 2.20 -8.15 4.87
CA VAL A 121 2.76 -9.49 4.64
C VAL A 121 2.39 -9.98 3.25
N LEU A 122 1.10 -10.17 2.98
CA LEU A 122 0.65 -10.91 1.79
C LEU A 122 0.96 -10.21 0.46
N SER A 123 1.09 -8.88 0.48
CA SER A 123 1.46 -8.05 -0.68
C SER A 123 2.82 -7.36 -0.56
N ASN A 124 3.57 -7.64 0.51
CA ASN A 124 4.87 -7.03 0.79
C ASN A 124 5.99 -8.07 0.90
N SER A 125 5.92 -9.09 0.04
CA SER A 125 6.90 -10.16 -0.03
C SER A 125 7.69 -10.06 -1.33
N PHE A 126 9.00 -9.83 -1.24
CA PHE A 126 9.90 -9.98 -2.39
C PHE A 126 10.58 -11.34 -2.29
N PRO A 127 10.43 -12.23 -3.27
CA PRO A 127 11.38 -13.32 -3.38
C PRO A 127 12.73 -12.72 -3.76
N GLU A 128 13.72 -12.81 -2.86
CA GLU A 128 15.11 -12.62 -3.28
C GLU A 128 15.40 -13.60 -4.42
N LYS A 129 15.93 -13.09 -5.54
CA LYS A 129 16.41 -13.93 -6.66
C LYS A 129 17.35 -15.05 -6.19
N THR A 130 18.02 -14.84 -5.06
CA THR A 130 19.00 -15.74 -4.44
C THR A 130 18.41 -17.08 -3.97
N GLN A 131 17.13 -17.15 -3.56
CA GLN A 131 16.59 -18.37 -2.93
C GLN A 131 15.85 -19.32 -3.89
N LEU A 132 15.43 -18.85 -5.07
CA LEU A 132 14.72 -19.70 -6.04
C LEU A 132 15.67 -20.57 -6.88
N LEU A 133 16.91 -20.11 -7.09
CA LEU A 133 17.94 -20.86 -7.83
C LEU A 133 18.60 -21.98 -7.01
N GLN A 134 18.36 -22.03 -5.69
CA GLN A 134 18.91 -23.08 -4.81
C GLN A 134 17.97 -24.28 -4.64
N ARG A 135 16.79 -24.27 -5.30
CA ARG A 135 15.77 -25.33 -5.20
C ARG A 135 15.53 -26.06 -6.54
N GLN A 136 16.44 -25.92 -7.49
CA GLN A 136 16.53 -26.75 -8.70
C GLN A 136 17.80 -27.59 -8.63
#